data_AF-A0A2A2IEP5-F1
#
_entry.id   AF-A0A2A2IEP5-F1
#
_cell.length_a   1.000
_cell.length_b   1.000
_cell.length_c   1.000
_cell.angle_alpha   90.00
_cell.angle_beta   90.00
_cell.angle_gamma   90.00
#
_symmetry.space_group_name_H-M   'P 1'
#
loop_
_entity.id
_entity.type
_entity.pdbx_description
1 polymer ?
#
loop_
_entity_poly.entity_id
_entity_poly.type
_entity_poly.pdbx_seq_one_letter_code
_entity_poly.pdbx_strand_id
1 'polypeptide(L)'
;MLPDVTERQQAVRGQATWTEGGQVTQCGIPWSDNQYMTAAVGTNSPYQCGQTLKIRNLSIPGQREVLVTVVDKVPGYPANKINLHRRAFEALGTNPNVGIINVTITPSPELEEEKWGKYLLEIAQTAYPDYNVTEYEKIGENQIDQTQTREVYEYLLTSSQGDIRVRGTVIYDTQTDRVISFDLREV
;
A
#
# COMPACT_ATOMS: atom_id res chain seq x y z
N MET A 1 34.74 -5.13 -1.45
CA MET A 1 33.85 -4.87 -0.31
C MET A 1 33.09 -3.59 -0.64
N LEU A 2 31.95 -3.74 -1.31
CA LEU A 2 31.04 -2.65 -1.64
C LEU A 2 30.02 -2.55 -0.49
N PRO A 3 29.60 -1.34 -0.09
CA PRO A 3 28.68 -1.20 1.02
C PRO A 3 27.28 -1.55 0.53
N ASP A 4 26.72 -2.61 1.08
CA ASP A 4 25.30 -2.94 0.96
C ASP A 4 24.54 -2.01 1.92
N VAL A 5 24.24 -0.80 1.44
CA VAL A 5 23.31 0.11 2.11
C VAL A 5 21.99 -0.01 1.36
N THR A 6 21.22 -1.06 1.65
CA THR A 6 19.76 -0.93 1.56
C THR A 6 19.36 0.25 2.46
N GLU A 7 19.25 1.45 1.89
CA GLU A 7 18.59 2.58 2.53
C GLU A 7 17.13 2.16 2.75
N ARG A 8 16.85 1.51 3.89
CA ARG A 8 15.49 1.37 4.40
C ARG A 8 14.95 2.79 4.51
N GLN A 9 14.15 3.21 3.55
CA GLN A 9 13.60 4.56 3.51
C GLN A 9 12.89 4.81 4.85
N GLN A 10 13.45 5.74 5.64
CA GLN A 10 13.05 5.91 7.04
C GLN A 10 11.63 6.45 7.11
N ALA A 11 10.84 5.93 8.05
CA ALA A 11 9.50 6.41 8.33
C ALA A 11 9.52 7.90 8.71
N VAL A 12 8.82 8.74 7.94
CA VAL A 12 8.76 10.20 8.16
C VAL A 12 7.51 10.52 8.98
N ARG A 13 7.66 11.31 10.05
CA ARG A 13 6.51 11.85 10.78
C ARG A 13 5.89 13.01 10.00
N GLY A 14 4.57 12.97 9.88
CA GLY A 14 3.83 13.91 9.06
C GLY A 14 2.39 14.10 9.51
N GLN A 15 1.63 14.75 8.64
CA GLN A 15 0.20 14.97 8.83
C GLN A 15 -0.58 14.41 7.64
N ALA A 16 -1.71 13.77 7.93
CA ALA A 16 -2.66 13.38 6.90
C ALA A 16 -3.92 14.25 6.98
N THR A 17 -4.38 14.71 5.82
CA THR A 17 -5.74 15.23 5.58
C THR A 17 -6.49 14.28 4.66
N TRP A 18 -7.75 14.60 4.35
CA TRP A 18 -8.53 13.84 3.38
C TRP A 18 -9.19 14.69 2.31
N THR A 19 -9.54 14.05 1.20
CA THR A 19 -10.30 14.60 0.07
C THR A 19 -11.25 13.54 -0.51
N GLU A 20 -12.30 13.96 -1.20
CA GLU A 20 -13.15 13.07 -2.04
C GLU A 20 -12.50 12.75 -3.40
N GLY A 21 -11.27 13.23 -3.61
CA GLY A 21 -10.57 13.15 -4.88
C GLY A 21 -11.00 14.25 -5.86
N GLY A 22 -10.50 14.13 -7.09
CA GLY A 22 -10.76 15.07 -8.18
C GLY A 22 -10.76 14.35 -9.53
N GLN A 23 -11.15 15.05 -10.60
CA GLN A 23 -11.31 14.42 -11.92
C GLN A 23 -10.00 14.17 -12.66
N VAL A 24 -8.95 14.95 -12.39
CA VAL A 24 -7.65 14.81 -13.06
C VAL A 24 -6.57 14.84 -12.00
N THR A 25 -5.68 13.85 -12.07
CA THR A 25 -4.51 13.77 -11.21
C THR A 25 -3.25 14.06 -12.02
N GLN A 26 -2.23 14.63 -11.38
CA GLN A 26 -0.95 14.89 -12.05
C GLN A 26 -0.21 13.61 -12.46
N CYS A 27 -0.53 12.47 -11.84
CA CYS A 27 0.10 11.19 -12.15
C CYS A 27 -0.64 10.40 -13.25
N GLY A 28 -1.82 10.84 -13.70
CA GLY A 28 -2.65 10.08 -14.65
C GLY A 28 -3.28 8.80 -14.09
N ILE A 29 -3.22 8.59 -12.76
CA ILE A 29 -3.83 7.47 -12.06
C ILE A 29 -5.12 7.98 -11.37
N PRO A 30 -6.29 7.32 -11.54
CA PRO A 30 -7.53 7.80 -10.95
C PRO A 30 -7.55 7.61 -9.43
N TRP A 31 -8.28 8.48 -8.72
CA TRP A 31 -8.49 8.33 -7.28
C TRP A 31 -9.20 7.03 -6.88
N SER A 32 -9.96 6.43 -7.79
CA SER A 32 -10.64 5.14 -7.58
C SER A 32 -9.72 3.93 -7.67
N ASP A 33 -8.46 4.11 -8.06
CA ASP A 33 -7.47 3.04 -8.10
C ASP A 33 -7.33 2.37 -6.72
N ASN A 34 -6.96 1.10 -6.70
CA ASN A 34 -6.78 0.33 -5.45
C ASN A 34 -7.93 0.52 -4.44
N GLN A 35 -9.18 0.44 -4.91
CA GLN A 35 -10.39 0.64 -4.09
C GLN A 35 -10.40 1.96 -3.28
N TYR A 36 -9.87 3.03 -3.87
CA TYR A 36 -9.70 4.34 -3.25
C TYR A 36 -8.69 4.38 -2.09
N MET A 37 -7.77 3.42 -2.03
CA MET A 37 -6.57 3.49 -1.19
C MET A 37 -5.50 4.30 -1.91
N THR A 38 -5.80 5.59 -2.08
CA THR A 38 -5.02 6.52 -2.90
C THR A 38 -4.74 7.81 -2.13
N ALA A 39 -3.70 8.52 -2.55
CA ALA A 39 -3.26 9.73 -1.88
C ALA A 39 -2.64 10.75 -2.85
N ALA A 40 -2.68 12.02 -2.45
CA ALA A 40 -1.88 13.08 -3.04
C ALA A 40 -0.79 13.53 -2.08
N VAL A 41 0.36 13.91 -2.62
CA VAL A 41 1.51 14.38 -1.85
C VAL A 41 1.93 15.78 -2.32
N GLY A 42 2.75 16.49 -1.55
CA GLY A 42 3.32 17.76 -2.01
C GLY A 42 4.23 17.56 -3.24
N THR A 43 4.27 18.53 -4.16
CA THR A 43 5.19 18.50 -5.32
C THR A 43 6.66 18.39 -4.90
N ASN A 44 6.99 18.91 -3.72
CA ASN A 44 8.34 18.89 -3.15
C ASN A 44 8.56 17.72 -2.18
N SER A 45 7.59 16.80 -2.06
CA SER A 45 7.76 15.57 -1.29
C SER A 45 8.71 14.61 -2.03
N PRO A 46 9.41 13.73 -1.30
CA PRO A 46 10.25 12.71 -1.93
C PRO A 46 9.44 11.60 -2.62
N TYR A 47 8.11 11.60 -2.48
CA TYR A 47 7.26 10.53 -2.95
C TYR A 47 6.90 10.70 -4.43
N GLN A 48 6.91 9.59 -5.17
CA GLN A 48 6.72 9.56 -6.62
C GLN A 48 5.31 9.13 -7.01
N CYS A 49 4.91 9.41 -8.25
CA CYS A 49 3.66 8.89 -8.80
C CYS A 49 3.72 7.35 -8.90
N GLY A 50 2.65 6.64 -8.55
CA GLY A 50 2.62 5.16 -8.55
C GLY A 50 3.15 4.54 -7.25
N GLN A 51 4.12 5.19 -6.63
CA GLN A 51 4.22 5.48 -5.20
C GLN A 51 3.41 4.66 -4.18
N THR A 52 3.76 3.43 -3.77
CA THR A 52 3.07 2.80 -2.62
C THR A 52 3.68 3.24 -1.28
N LEU A 53 2.84 3.82 -0.42
CA LEU A 53 3.22 4.33 0.90
C LEU A 53 2.41 3.61 1.98
N LYS A 54 3.09 3.21 3.06
CA LYS A 54 2.47 2.76 4.28
C LYS A 54 2.23 3.94 5.21
N ILE A 55 0.97 4.17 5.56
CA ILE A 55 0.53 5.27 6.41
C ILE A 55 0.05 4.69 7.73
N ARG A 56 0.66 5.13 8.84
CA ARG A 56 0.27 4.73 10.19
C ARG A 56 -0.31 5.89 10.96
N ASN A 57 -1.49 5.72 11.54
CA ASN A 57 -2.12 6.71 12.40
C ASN A 57 -1.47 6.74 13.80
N LEU A 58 -0.96 7.91 14.20
CA LEU A 58 -0.35 8.13 15.51
C LEU A 58 -1.32 8.76 16.52
N SER A 59 -2.52 9.14 16.08
CA SER A 59 -3.52 9.86 16.87
C SER A 59 -4.49 8.94 17.62
N ILE A 60 -4.45 7.62 17.40
CA ILE A 60 -5.36 6.65 18.04
C ILE A 60 -4.59 5.50 18.74
N PRO A 61 -5.16 4.93 19.83
CA PRO A 61 -4.70 3.67 20.37
C PRO A 61 -4.83 2.54 19.34
N GLY A 62 -3.85 1.64 19.26
CA GLY A 62 -3.84 0.52 18.31
C GLY A 62 -3.23 0.84 16.93
N GLN A 63 -2.79 2.08 16.68
CA GLN A 63 -1.92 2.48 15.57
C GLN A 63 -2.27 1.86 14.20
N ARG A 64 -3.52 2.01 13.73
CA ARG A 64 -3.94 1.47 12.44
C ARG A 64 -3.07 1.95 11.29
N GLU A 65 -2.83 1.04 10.35
CA GLU A 65 -2.03 1.27 9.15
C GLU A 65 -2.87 1.00 7.90
N VAL A 66 -2.56 1.72 6.83
CA VAL A 66 -3.09 1.48 5.48
C VAL A 66 -1.98 1.65 4.45
N LEU A 67 -2.07 0.89 3.36
CA LEU A 67 -1.22 1.07 2.18
C LEU A 67 -1.96 1.95 1.18
N VAL A 68 -1.32 2.99 0.66
CA VAL A 68 -1.91 3.89 -0.33
C VAL A 68 -0.99 4.13 -1.52
N THR A 69 -1.59 4.28 -2.70
CA THR A 69 -0.89 4.65 -3.92
C THR A 69 -0.90 6.17 -4.11
N VAL A 70 0.25 6.77 -4.39
CA VAL A 70 0.37 8.19 -4.75
C VAL A 70 -0.15 8.38 -6.16
N VAL A 71 -1.31 9.02 -6.26
CA VAL A 71 -2.00 9.27 -7.51
C VAL A 71 -1.93 10.72 -7.94
N ASP A 72 -1.57 11.65 -7.06
CA ASP A 72 -1.57 13.08 -7.38
C ASP A 72 -0.47 13.87 -6.64
N LYS A 73 -0.11 15.04 -7.18
CA LYS A 73 0.84 15.98 -6.59
C LYS A 73 0.19 17.34 -6.42
N VAL A 74 0.23 17.91 -5.22
CA VAL A 74 -0.41 19.18 -4.89
C VAL A 74 0.65 20.28 -4.72
N PRO A 75 0.62 21.36 -5.52
CA PRO A 75 1.49 22.50 -5.33
C PRO A 75 1.27 23.17 -3.97
N GLY A 76 2.35 23.55 -3.28
CA GLY A 76 2.28 24.22 -1.99
C GLY A 76 1.94 23.32 -0.79
N TYR A 77 1.69 22.03 -0.99
CA TYR A 77 1.59 21.08 0.12
C TYR A 77 2.97 20.82 0.75
N PRO A 78 3.09 20.82 2.09
CA PRO A 78 4.33 20.47 2.77
C PRO A 78 4.83 19.07 2.38
N ALA A 79 6.15 18.87 2.37
CA ALA A 79 6.78 17.61 1.97
C ALA A 79 6.38 16.42 2.86
N ASN A 80 6.05 16.67 4.13
CA ASN A 80 5.60 15.69 5.11
C ASN A 80 4.08 15.74 5.35
N LYS A 81 3.31 16.29 4.41
CA LYS A 81 1.84 16.26 4.43
C LYS A 81 1.32 15.40 3.30
N ILE A 82 0.38 14.52 3.62
CA ILE A 82 -0.30 13.65 2.67
C ILE A 82 -1.80 13.93 2.67
N ASN A 83 -2.43 13.92 1.50
CA ASN A 83 -3.86 14.08 1.34
C ASN A 83 -4.46 12.75 0.91
N LEU A 84 -5.04 12.02 1.85
CA LEU A 84 -5.62 10.71 1.60
C LEU A 84 -6.97 10.85 0.89
N HIS A 85 -7.36 9.87 0.11
CA HIS A 85 -8.77 9.72 -0.22
C HIS A 85 -9.57 9.47 1.06
N ARG A 86 -10.82 9.92 1.12
CA ARG A 86 -11.71 9.77 2.29
C ARG A 86 -11.75 8.34 2.82
N ARG A 87 -11.92 7.34 1.96
CA ARG A 87 -11.93 5.92 2.34
C ARG A 87 -10.62 5.47 3.02
N ALA A 88 -9.47 5.87 2.48
CA ALA A 88 -8.18 5.58 3.09
C ALA A 88 -8.02 6.26 4.46
N PHE A 89 -8.50 7.49 4.59
CA PHE A 89 -8.51 8.22 5.87
C PHE A 89 -9.42 7.57 6.92
N GLU A 90 -10.59 7.09 6.51
CA GLU A 90 -11.53 6.35 7.38
C GLU A 90 -10.96 4.99 7.78
N ALA A 91 -10.28 4.29 6.85
CA ALA A 91 -9.61 3.00 7.10
C ALA A 91 -8.51 3.09 8.17
N LEU A 92 -7.85 4.26 8.31
CA LEU A 92 -6.95 4.59 9.43
C LEU A 92 -7.67 4.69 10.80
N GLY A 93 -8.97 4.39 10.87
CA GLY A 93 -9.75 4.39 12.10
C GLY A 93 -10.09 5.79 12.62
N THR A 94 -10.09 6.80 11.75
CA THR A 94 -10.33 8.20 12.12
C THR A 94 -11.67 8.70 11.59
N ASN A 95 -12.36 9.53 12.37
CA ASN A 95 -13.53 10.27 11.90
C ASN A 95 -13.10 11.45 11.00
N PRO A 96 -13.63 11.59 9.77
CA PRO A 96 -13.31 12.70 8.86
C PRO A 96 -13.46 14.09 9.47
N ASN A 97 -14.33 14.27 10.49
CA ASN A 97 -14.54 15.54 11.19
C ASN A 97 -13.31 16.03 11.97
N VAL A 98 -12.32 15.16 12.25
CA VAL A 98 -11.04 15.55 12.86
C VAL A 98 -10.21 16.39 11.87
N GLY A 99 -10.39 16.16 10.57
CA GLY A 99 -9.75 16.91 9.49
C GLY A 99 -8.26 16.60 9.27
N ILE A 100 -7.45 16.74 10.32
CA ILE A 100 -5.99 16.51 10.28
C ILE A 100 -5.59 15.53 11.38
N ILE A 101 -4.81 14.51 11.02
CA ILE A 101 -4.20 13.57 11.99
C ILE A 101 -2.69 13.51 11.85
N ASN A 102 -2.01 13.11 12.92
CA ASN A 102 -0.58 12.84 12.88
C ASN A 102 -0.35 11.41 12.39
N VAL A 103 0.57 11.26 11.44
CA VAL A 103 0.88 9.96 10.83
C VAL A 103 2.38 9.70 10.75
N THR A 104 2.73 8.43 10.55
CA THR A 104 4.04 8.04 10.02
C THR A 104 3.84 7.63 8.57
N ILE A 105 4.69 8.14 7.68
CA ILE A 105 4.67 7.87 6.25
C ILE A 105 5.95 7.10 5.93
N THR A 106 5.81 5.83 5.62
CA THR A 106 6.91 4.95 5.28
C THR A 106 6.76 4.55 3.83
N PRO A 107 7.72 4.87 2.95
CA PRO A 107 7.74 4.26 1.64
C PRO A 107 7.71 2.73 1.74
N SER A 108 6.93 2.09 0.87
CA SER A 108 6.83 0.64 0.81
C SER A 108 7.37 0.14 -0.53
N PRO A 109 8.66 0.38 -0.85
CA PRO A 109 9.24 0.05 -2.16
C PRO A 109 9.19 -1.45 -2.48
N GLU A 110 9.10 -2.31 -1.45
CA GLU A 110 8.96 -3.76 -1.64
C GLU A 110 7.73 -4.12 -2.50
N LEU A 111 6.59 -3.42 -2.42
CA LEU A 111 5.42 -3.71 -3.28
C LEU A 111 5.56 -3.21 -4.72
N GLU A 112 6.42 -2.21 -4.96
CA GLU A 112 6.67 -1.71 -6.31
C GLU A 112 7.61 -2.63 -7.08
N GLU A 113 8.59 -3.23 -6.40
CA GLU A 113 9.42 -4.29 -6.95
C GLU A 113 8.65 -5.63 -7.07
N GLU A 114 7.65 -5.85 -6.22
CA GLU A 114 6.84 -7.08 -6.16
C GLU A 114 5.45 -6.88 -6.80
N LYS A 115 5.43 -6.68 -8.11
CA LYS A 115 4.19 -6.56 -8.93
C LYS A 115 3.09 -7.54 -8.49
N TRP A 116 3.47 -8.79 -8.23
CA TRP A 116 2.51 -9.82 -7.86
C TRP A 116 2.08 -9.81 -6.40
N GLY A 117 2.90 -9.25 -5.51
CA GLY A 117 2.52 -8.93 -4.14
C GLY A 117 1.35 -7.93 -4.11
N LYS A 118 1.38 -6.91 -4.97
CA LYS A 118 0.26 -5.96 -5.14
C LYS A 118 -0.96 -6.62 -5.79
N TYR A 119 -0.77 -7.40 -6.85
CA TYR A 119 -1.87 -8.12 -7.51
C TYR A 119 -2.65 -9.02 -6.52
N LEU A 120 -1.93 -9.82 -5.74
CA LEU A 120 -2.53 -10.71 -4.73
C LEU A 120 -3.15 -9.93 -3.57
N LEU A 121 -2.57 -8.78 -3.20
CA LEU A 121 -3.12 -7.88 -2.19
C LEU A 121 -4.51 -7.37 -2.58
N GLU A 122 -4.70 -6.90 -3.81
CA GLU A 122 -5.99 -6.41 -4.29
C GLU A 122 -7.08 -7.51 -4.28
N ILE A 123 -6.67 -8.74 -4.59
CA ILE A 123 -7.55 -9.91 -4.51
C ILE A 123 -7.88 -10.21 -3.04
N ALA A 124 -6.89 -10.17 -2.15
CA ALA A 124 -7.09 -10.41 -0.72
C ALA A 124 -8.04 -9.37 -0.10
N GLN A 125 -7.89 -8.09 -0.42
CA GLN A 125 -8.81 -7.04 0.03
C GLN A 125 -10.24 -7.24 -0.48
N THR A 126 -10.39 -7.77 -1.69
CA THR A 126 -11.71 -8.12 -2.24
C THR A 126 -12.33 -9.32 -1.52
N ALA A 127 -11.52 -10.30 -1.13
CA ALA A 127 -11.97 -11.49 -0.40
C ALA A 127 -12.25 -11.20 1.09
N TYR A 128 -11.53 -10.24 1.68
CA TYR A 128 -11.63 -9.85 3.10
C TYR A 128 -11.95 -8.36 3.24
N PRO A 129 -13.15 -7.91 2.78
CA PRO A 129 -13.49 -6.48 2.69
C PRO A 129 -13.56 -5.77 4.05
N ASP A 130 -13.74 -6.51 5.15
CA ASP A 130 -13.81 -5.97 6.51
C ASP A 130 -12.44 -5.87 7.22
N TYR A 131 -11.36 -6.30 6.54
CA TYR A 131 -10.00 -6.31 7.07
C TYR A 131 -9.12 -5.28 6.36
N ASN A 132 -8.22 -4.67 7.12
CA ASN A 132 -7.17 -3.80 6.58
C ASN A 132 -5.86 -4.55 6.56
N VAL A 133 -5.09 -4.40 5.49
CA VAL A 133 -3.77 -5.01 5.40
C VAL A 133 -2.77 -4.10 6.11
N THR A 134 -2.16 -4.62 7.17
CA THR A 134 -1.23 -3.87 8.03
C THR A 134 0.22 -4.22 7.73
N GLU A 135 0.48 -5.47 7.34
CA GLU A 135 1.81 -5.94 6.96
C GLU A 135 1.70 -6.86 5.75
N TYR A 136 2.78 -6.90 4.96
CA TYR A 136 2.96 -7.90 3.91
C TYR A 136 4.45 -8.21 3.81
N GLU A 137 4.77 -9.41 3.36
CA GLU A 137 6.15 -9.81 3.06
C GLU A 137 6.17 -10.89 1.99
N LYS A 138 7.17 -10.86 1.12
CA LYS A 138 7.49 -11.98 0.24
C LYS A 138 8.25 -13.02 1.04
N ILE A 139 7.59 -14.15 1.31
CA ILE A 139 8.16 -15.24 2.09
C ILE A 139 8.85 -16.30 1.21
N GLY A 140 8.68 -16.23 -0.11
CA GLY A 140 9.39 -17.13 -1.01
C GLY A 140 9.23 -16.82 -2.49
N GLU A 141 10.26 -17.22 -3.24
CA GLU A 141 10.28 -17.24 -4.69
C GLU A 141 10.90 -18.57 -5.14
N ASN A 142 10.32 -19.19 -6.15
CA ASN A 142 10.88 -20.40 -6.75
C ASN A 142 10.60 -20.43 -8.24
N GLN A 143 11.66 -20.60 -9.03
CA GLN A 143 11.52 -20.84 -10.46
C GLN A 143 11.07 -22.29 -10.69
N ILE A 144 9.85 -22.47 -11.19
CA ILE A 144 9.27 -23.80 -11.49
C ILE A 144 9.93 -24.37 -12.74
N ASP A 145 10.03 -23.54 -13.79
CA ASP A 145 10.68 -23.90 -15.05
C ASP A 145 11.28 -22.66 -15.75
N GLN A 146 11.72 -22.80 -17.01
CA GLN A 146 12.36 -21.71 -17.77
C GLN A 146 11.47 -20.47 -17.97
N THR A 147 10.16 -20.64 -17.84
CA THR A 147 9.14 -19.63 -18.12
C THR A 147 8.23 -19.36 -16.94
N GLN A 148 8.23 -20.21 -15.91
CA GLN A 148 7.29 -20.09 -14.79
C GLN A 148 8.02 -19.81 -13.49
N THR A 149 7.56 -18.76 -12.80
CA THR A 149 7.99 -18.44 -11.45
C THR A 149 6.81 -18.51 -10.50
N ARG A 150 7.06 -19.08 -9.32
CA ARG A 150 6.14 -19.09 -8.19
C ARG A 150 6.62 -18.11 -7.14
N GLU A 151 5.75 -17.21 -6.73
CA GLU A 151 6.00 -16.32 -5.59
C GLU A 151 4.98 -16.56 -4.50
N VAL A 152 5.42 -16.38 -3.26
CA VAL A 152 4.61 -16.55 -2.07
C VAL A 152 4.74 -15.33 -1.19
N TYR A 153 3.59 -14.82 -0.79
CA TYR A 153 3.43 -13.65 0.04
C TYR A 153 2.63 -14.00 1.28
N GLU A 154 2.94 -13.35 2.40
CA GLU A 154 2.12 -13.37 3.59
C GLU A 154 1.60 -11.96 3.87
N TYR A 155 0.32 -11.87 4.22
CA TYR A 155 -0.37 -10.62 4.54
C TYR A 155 -0.91 -10.71 5.96
N LEU A 156 -0.63 -9.71 6.78
CA LEU A 156 -1.33 -9.52 8.05
C LEU A 156 -2.54 -8.63 7.80
N LEU A 157 -3.71 -9.17 8.09
CA LEU A 157 -5.01 -8.53 7.91
C LEU A 157 -5.61 -8.27 9.30
N THR A 158 -5.91 -7.01 9.61
CA THR A 158 -6.45 -6.59 10.91
C THR A 158 -7.86 -6.03 10.76
N SER A 159 -8.79 -6.52 11.57
CA SER A 159 -10.14 -5.98 11.70
C SER A 159 -10.54 -5.75 13.16
N SER A 160 -11.76 -5.25 13.38
CA SER A 160 -12.34 -5.21 14.74
C SER A 160 -12.59 -6.59 15.35
N GLN A 161 -12.62 -7.64 14.52
CA GLN A 161 -12.87 -9.02 14.94
C GLN A 161 -11.58 -9.79 15.26
N GLY A 162 -10.42 -9.22 14.93
CA GLY A 162 -9.11 -9.81 15.18
C GLY A 162 -8.16 -9.68 13.99
N ASP A 163 -6.97 -10.24 14.17
CA ASP A 163 -5.94 -10.33 13.14
C ASP A 163 -5.96 -11.72 12.52
N ILE A 164 -5.85 -11.80 11.20
CA ILE A 164 -5.66 -13.04 10.44
C ILE A 164 -4.41 -12.92 9.57
N ARG A 165 -3.73 -14.04 9.33
CA ARG A 165 -2.66 -14.13 8.34
C ARG A 165 -3.21 -14.81 7.10
N VAL A 166 -3.00 -14.19 5.95
CA VAL A 166 -3.36 -14.76 4.66
C VAL A 166 -2.10 -14.95 3.84
N ARG A 167 -1.90 -16.17 3.37
CA ARG A 167 -0.84 -16.52 2.43
C ARG A 167 -1.37 -16.47 1.02
N GLY A 168 -0.75 -15.63 0.19
CA GLY A 168 -0.97 -15.59 -1.23
C GLY A 168 0.13 -16.35 -1.98
N THR A 169 -0.26 -17.15 -2.95
CA THR A 169 0.66 -17.75 -3.92
C THR A 169 0.26 -17.29 -5.31
N VAL A 170 1.23 -16.91 -6.12
CA VAL A 170 1.03 -16.70 -7.57
C VAL A 170 1.99 -17.61 -8.33
N ILE A 171 1.54 -18.12 -9.46
CA ILE A 171 2.39 -18.69 -10.50
C ILE A 171 2.14 -17.87 -11.76
N TYR A 172 3.21 -17.34 -12.36
CA TYR A 172 3.13 -16.50 -13.54
C TYR A 172 4.17 -16.90 -14.59
N ASP A 173 3.86 -16.59 -15.83
CA ASP A 173 4.76 -16.73 -16.96
C ASP A 173 5.67 -15.49 -17.04
N THR A 174 6.99 -15.68 -16.96
CA THR A 174 8.01 -14.62 -16.93
C THR A 174 8.25 -13.98 -18.30
N GLN A 175 7.85 -14.62 -19.39
CA GLN A 175 8.01 -14.08 -20.75
C GLN A 175 6.84 -13.17 -21.13
N THR A 176 5.63 -13.54 -20.73
CA THR A 176 4.40 -12.84 -21.08
C THR A 176 3.83 -12.00 -19.94
N ASP A 177 4.39 -12.13 -18.74
CA ASP A 177 4.00 -11.40 -17.54
C ASP A 177 2.52 -11.63 -17.18
N ARG A 178 2.06 -12.88 -17.39
CA ARG A 178 0.67 -13.33 -17.19
C ARG A 178 0.57 -14.31 -16.03
N VAL A 179 -0.46 -14.11 -15.21
CA VAL A 179 -0.82 -15.07 -14.15
C VAL A 179 -1.32 -16.36 -14.78
N ILE A 180 -0.71 -17.47 -14.39
CA ILE A 180 -1.14 -18.83 -14.74
C ILE A 180 -2.13 -19.33 -13.67
N SER A 181 -1.78 -19.16 -12.40
CA SER A 181 -2.65 -19.50 -11.28
C SER A 181 -2.32 -18.66 -10.04
N PHE A 182 -3.29 -18.56 -9.15
CA PHE A 182 -3.09 -17.97 -7.84
C PHE A 182 -3.95 -18.67 -6.79
N ASP A 183 -3.52 -18.61 -5.54
CA ASP A 183 -4.32 -19.03 -4.39
C ASP A 183 -4.13 -18.08 -3.21
N LEU A 184 -5.19 -17.93 -2.41
CA LEU A 184 -5.18 -17.22 -1.13
C LEU A 184 -5.69 -18.19 -0.07
N ARG A 185 -4.96 -18.32 1.03
CA ARG A 185 -5.32 -19.20 2.14
C ARG A 185 -5.02 -18.52 3.48
N GLU A 186 -5.98 -18.57 4.41
CA GLU A 186 -5.71 -18.23 5.81
C GLU A 186 -4.75 -19.27 6.42
N VAL A 187 -3.78 -18.82 7.24
CA VAL A 187 -2.72 -19.65 7.83
C VAL A 187 -2.57 -19.47 9.33
#